data_AF-A0A7C6UIJ8-F1
#
_entry.id   AF-A0A7C6UIJ8-F1
#
_cell.length_a   1.000
_cell.length_b   1.000
_cell.length_c   1.000
_cell.angle_alpha   90.00
_cell.angle_beta   90.00
_cell.angle_gamma   90.00
#
_symmetry.space_group_name_H-M   'P 1'
#
loop_
_entity.id
_entity.type
_entity.pdbx_description
1 polymer ?
#
loop_
_entity_poly.entity_id
_entity_poly.type
_entity_poly.pdbx_seq_one_letter_code
_entity_poly.pdbx_strand_id
1 'polypeptide(L)'
;MVYSEVDVEYLEETRDVDGLVRLLKDQDYLNRKEAVRALIKVGDERAVDALIDALRYKSWHSDYIILSDVRGYSAEALGKIRDERAIEYLIESIQEDPNEEVRLKATRALGEIGSPEAADALIMALGDENGGVRKTAAQALGMIGDLRAVPYLIEAIEDGDWQVRKFAAVALGKMNDERTIPILLEAMDDEDADVRWKAMLALAKFGESAVKPLIKAFKTENWSVRARIAEVIGKIGGEKALNALIGLLIGHTRDKNRHVRAKAAEALGRIGDERGLKALRHAQKDEFIFVKDKAEIAIHKILRKHEKTRILNFDNGEVSFDYSDNWEIINTSDAKKVVRGLYENNSITLSLNRNTNASEVSSHEFAEMLKDVFRVQGSEVIDENYYEKYGMGIYEIYGENNNVAPTSILIISFKKSNLLYYMWFVGDPAIFEDASEDIKIMVDSFYIYD
;
A
#
# COMPACT_ATOMS: atom_id res chain seq x y z
N MET A 1 48.87 -17.96 -13.04
CA MET A 1 48.54 -16.63 -12.49
C MET A 1 47.22 -16.78 -11.77
N VAL A 2 47.26 -16.78 -10.45
CA VAL A 2 46.07 -16.89 -9.60
C VAL A 2 45.48 -15.50 -9.57
N TYR A 3 44.32 -15.30 -10.20
CA TYR A 3 43.51 -14.12 -9.93
C TYR A 3 43.12 -14.22 -8.46
N SER A 4 43.58 -13.29 -7.61
CA SER A 4 42.96 -13.11 -6.31
C SER A 4 41.55 -12.58 -6.60
N GLU A 5 40.55 -13.44 -6.58
CA GLU A 5 39.15 -12.99 -6.50
C GLU A 5 39.08 -12.06 -5.29
N VAL A 6 38.83 -10.78 -5.56
CA VAL A 6 38.52 -9.87 -4.47
C VAL A 6 37.16 -10.31 -3.95
N ASP A 7 37.14 -10.81 -2.72
CA ASP A 7 35.95 -11.36 -2.11
C ASP A 7 35.05 -10.21 -1.60
N VAL A 8 34.19 -9.71 -2.48
CA VAL A 8 33.22 -8.65 -2.15
C VAL A 8 32.27 -9.11 -1.05
N GLU A 9 31.93 -10.39 -1.01
CA GLU A 9 31.06 -10.98 0.01
C GLU A 9 31.72 -10.89 1.39
N TYR A 10 32.99 -11.25 1.49
CA TYR A 10 33.77 -11.06 2.72
C TYR A 10 33.85 -9.58 3.15
N LEU A 11 34.07 -8.65 2.23
CA LEU A 11 34.11 -7.22 2.55
C LEU A 11 32.75 -6.68 3.00
N GLU A 12 31.66 -7.18 2.41
CA GLU A 12 30.28 -6.86 2.82
C GLU A 12 29.99 -7.39 4.24
N GLU A 13 30.27 -8.67 4.49
CA GLU A 13 30.04 -9.34 5.78
C GLU A 13 30.84 -8.70 6.92
N THR A 14 32.10 -8.34 6.64
CA THR A 14 32.98 -7.67 7.61
C THR A 14 32.74 -6.16 7.69
N ARG A 15 31.85 -5.61 6.84
CA ARG A 15 31.57 -4.18 6.72
C ARG A 15 32.83 -3.34 6.49
N ASP A 16 33.78 -3.86 5.70
CA ASP A 16 35.01 -3.16 5.32
C ASP A 16 34.73 -2.12 4.23
N VAL A 17 34.28 -0.95 4.66
CA VAL A 17 33.93 0.17 3.79
C VAL A 17 35.13 0.64 2.97
N ASP A 18 36.33 0.66 3.55
CA ASP A 18 37.54 1.13 2.85
C ASP A 18 37.91 0.15 1.72
N GLY A 19 37.77 -1.15 1.95
CA GLY A 19 37.92 -2.19 0.92
C GLY A 19 36.91 -2.01 -0.22
N LEU A 20 35.63 -1.85 0.11
CA LEU A 20 34.56 -1.63 -0.87
C LEU A 20 34.75 -0.33 -1.67
N VAL A 21 35.16 0.76 -1.02
CA VAL A 21 35.45 2.04 -1.66
C VAL A 21 36.60 1.92 -2.66
N ARG A 22 37.64 1.15 -2.35
CA ARG A 22 38.74 0.90 -3.31
C ARG A 22 38.24 0.15 -4.55
N LEU A 23 37.33 -0.80 -4.39
CA LEU A 23 36.78 -1.58 -5.51
C LEU A 23 35.92 -0.76 -6.47
N LEU A 24 35.37 0.38 -6.03
CA LEU A 24 34.68 1.31 -6.93
C LEU A 24 35.59 1.85 -8.05
N LYS A 25 36.91 1.80 -7.88
CA LYS A 25 37.92 2.23 -8.84
C LYS A 25 38.62 1.06 -9.55
N ASP A 26 38.13 -0.17 -9.37
CA ASP A 26 38.68 -1.36 -10.02
C ASP A 26 38.55 -1.24 -11.55
N GLN A 27 39.46 -1.87 -12.28
CA GLN A 27 39.41 -1.96 -13.75
C GLN A 27 38.24 -2.84 -14.21
N ASP A 28 37.96 -3.91 -13.46
CA ASP A 28 36.83 -4.79 -13.72
C ASP A 28 35.52 -4.12 -13.30
N TYR A 29 34.60 -3.99 -14.25
CA TYR A 29 33.30 -3.38 -14.01
C TYR A 29 32.42 -4.23 -13.08
N LEU A 30 32.64 -5.56 -13.04
CA LEU A 30 31.87 -6.45 -12.18
C LEU A 30 32.20 -6.16 -10.72
N ASN A 31 33.50 -5.99 -10.40
CA ASN A 31 33.95 -5.60 -9.07
C ASN A 31 33.35 -4.26 -8.64
N ARG A 32 33.31 -3.25 -9.55
CA ARG A 32 32.66 -1.97 -9.27
C ARG A 32 31.17 -2.14 -8.95
N LYS A 33 30.45 -2.93 -9.75
CA LYS A 33 29.02 -3.17 -9.60
C LYS A 33 28.70 -3.87 -8.29
N GLU A 34 29.41 -4.94 -7.96
CA GLU A 34 29.20 -5.69 -6.72
C GLU A 34 29.62 -4.86 -5.50
N ALA A 35 30.67 -4.06 -5.60
CA ALA A 35 31.06 -3.13 -4.52
C ALA A 35 29.97 -2.10 -4.22
N VAL A 36 29.34 -1.47 -5.22
CA VAL A 36 28.22 -0.55 -4.96
C VAL A 36 27.04 -1.27 -4.32
N ARG A 37 26.72 -2.50 -4.77
CA ARG A 37 25.63 -3.30 -4.17
C ARG A 37 25.89 -3.63 -2.70
N ALA A 38 27.13 -3.98 -2.35
CA ALA A 38 27.54 -4.17 -0.96
C ALA A 38 27.42 -2.86 -0.17
N LEU A 39 27.87 -1.73 -0.73
CA LEU A 39 27.77 -0.41 -0.08
C LEU A 39 26.32 0.02 0.19
N ILE A 40 25.36 -0.33 -0.67
CA ILE A 40 23.92 -0.14 -0.41
C ILE A 40 23.48 -0.83 0.89
N LYS A 41 23.93 -2.07 1.12
CA LYS A 41 23.57 -2.86 2.30
C LYS A 41 24.33 -2.40 3.55
N VAL A 42 25.59 -2.00 3.38
CA VAL A 42 26.43 -1.51 4.47
C VAL A 42 25.93 -0.15 4.99
N GLY A 43 25.58 0.77 4.08
CA GLY A 43 24.93 2.04 4.42
C GLY A 43 25.77 3.00 5.26
N ASP A 44 27.09 3.01 5.06
CA ASP A 44 28.04 3.78 5.88
C ASP A 44 28.44 5.11 5.21
N GLU A 45 28.41 6.21 5.98
CA GLU A 45 28.70 7.57 5.53
C GLU A 45 30.11 7.76 4.95
N ARG A 46 31.06 6.89 5.31
CA ARG A 46 32.44 6.92 4.79
C ARG A 46 32.50 6.63 3.30
N ALA A 47 31.47 6.00 2.74
CA ALA A 47 31.40 5.69 1.31
C ALA A 47 30.87 6.86 0.45
N VAL A 48 30.30 7.91 1.06
CA VAL A 48 29.56 8.97 0.34
C VAL A 48 30.38 9.63 -0.75
N ASP A 49 31.61 10.07 -0.45
CA ASP A 49 32.45 10.76 -1.44
C ASP A 49 32.81 9.84 -2.61
N ALA A 50 33.05 8.55 -2.35
CA ALA A 50 33.35 7.57 -3.38
C ALA A 50 32.13 7.21 -4.24
N LEU A 51 30.94 7.18 -3.64
CA LEU A 51 29.67 6.96 -4.34
C LEU A 51 29.30 8.18 -5.20
N ILE A 52 29.57 9.40 -4.72
CA ILE A 52 29.47 10.64 -5.51
C ILE A 52 30.41 10.56 -6.72
N ASP A 53 31.68 10.18 -6.52
CA ASP A 53 32.64 10.01 -7.61
C ASP A 53 32.15 8.98 -8.65
N ALA A 54 31.58 7.86 -8.20
CA ALA A 54 31.04 6.81 -9.06
C ALA A 54 29.76 7.21 -9.81
N LEU A 55 29.00 8.16 -9.28
CA LEU A 55 27.78 8.71 -9.89
C LEU A 55 28.08 9.65 -11.06
N ARG A 56 29.19 10.40 -11.02
CA ARG A 56 29.50 11.46 -11.99
C ARG A 56 29.96 10.92 -13.35
N TYR A 57 29.05 10.87 -14.31
CA TYR A 57 29.26 10.36 -15.67
C TYR A 57 30.38 11.07 -16.46
N LYS A 58 30.49 12.40 -16.37
CA LYS A 58 31.37 13.22 -17.25
C LYS A 58 32.82 13.33 -16.79
N SER A 59 33.12 13.12 -15.51
CA SER A 59 34.47 13.35 -14.97
C SER A 59 35.45 12.21 -15.20
N TRP A 60 34.96 11.01 -15.53
CA TRP A 60 35.80 9.79 -15.58
C TRP A 60 35.64 8.94 -16.84
N HIS A 61 34.72 9.26 -17.75
CA HIS A 61 34.45 8.38 -18.90
C HIS A 61 35.67 8.16 -19.81
N SER A 62 36.63 9.09 -19.80
CA SER A 62 37.92 8.95 -20.49
C SER A 62 38.86 7.93 -19.84
N ASP A 63 38.73 7.74 -18.53
CA ASP A 63 39.66 6.96 -17.72
C ASP A 63 39.09 5.56 -17.43
N TYR A 64 37.75 5.46 -17.31
CA TYR A 64 37.02 4.23 -16.99
C TYR A 64 35.61 4.25 -17.60
N ILE A 65 35.18 3.13 -18.21
CA ILE A 65 33.78 2.97 -18.65
C ILE A 65 32.90 2.72 -17.42
N ILE A 66 32.25 3.76 -16.89
CA ILE A 66 31.27 3.62 -15.81
C ILE A 66 29.89 3.29 -16.41
N LEU A 67 29.36 2.12 -16.04
CA LEU A 67 28.07 1.63 -16.51
C LEU A 67 26.91 2.35 -15.80
N SER A 68 25.77 2.48 -16.47
CA SER A 68 24.53 3.01 -15.89
C SER A 68 24.13 2.27 -14.60
N ASP A 69 24.38 0.96 -14.52
CA ASP A 69 24.16 0.17 -13.31
C ASP A 69 24.92 0.72 -12.10
N VAL A 70 26.23 1.00 -12.26
CA VAL A 70 27.09 1.51 -11.18
C VAL A 70 26.62 2.89 -10.73
N ARG A 71 26.30 3.78 -11.68
CA ARG A 71 25.80 5.13 -11.36
C ARG A 71 24.46 5.08 -10.67
N GLY A 72 23.52 4.31 -11.23
CA GLY A 72 22.19 4.16 -10.67
C GLY A 72 22.20 3.54 -9.27
N TYR A 73 22.99 2.48 -9.05
CA TYR A 73 23.14 1.90 -7.72
C TYR A 73 23.88 2.85 -6.76
N SER A 74 24.78 3.70 -7.25
CA SER A 74 25.44 4.72 -6.42
C SER A 74 24.42 5.76 -5.95
N ALA A 75 23.54 6.23 -6.85
CA ALA A 75 22.43 7.10 -6.48
C ALA A 75 21.53 6.45 -5.42
N GLU A 76 21.17 5.17 -5.59
CA GLU A 76 20.38 4.44 -4.60
C GLU A 76 21.09 4.32 -3.23
N ALA A 77 22.40 4.03 -3.22
CA ALA A 77 23.18 3.98 -1.99
C ALA A 77 23.16 5.34 -1.26
N LEU A 78 23.39 6.43 -2.00
CA LEU A 78 23.37 7.80 -1.46
C LEU A 78 22.01 8.16 -0.86
N GLY A 79 20.92 7.76 -1.53
CA GLY A 79 19.55 7.93 -1.02
C GLY A 79 19.30 7.23 0.31
N LYS A 80 19.78 5.98 0.46
CA LYS A 80 19.66 5.21 1.71
C LYS A 80 20.55 5.72 2.84
N ILE A 81 21.75 6.21 2.53
CA ILE A 81 22.66 6.82 3.51
C ILE A 81 22.09 8.15 4.01
N ARG A 82 21.35 8.88 3.16
CA ARG A 82 20.69 10.16 3.48
C ARG A 82 21.65 11.29 3.84
N ASP A 83 22.84 11.28 3.24
CA ASP A 83 23.84 12.34 3.44
C ASP A 83 23.62 13.51 2.47
N GLU A 84 23.45 14.73 3.01
CA GLU A 84 23.16 15.93 2.24
C GLU A 84 24.29 16.33 1.27
N ARG A 85 25.53 15.86 1.50
CA ARG A 85 26.66 16.08 0.57
C ARG A 85 26.38 15.57 -0.84
N ALA A 86 25.46 14.61 -0.98
CA ALA A 86 25.09 14.00 -2.25
C ALA A 86 24.11 14.84 -3.08
N ILE A 87 23.41 15.82 -2.48
CA ILE A 87 22.25 16.49 -3.10
C ILE A 87 22.62 17.14 -4.42
N GLU A 88 23.68 17.95 -4.46
CA GLU A 88 24.11 18.66 -5.68
C GLU A 88 24.40 17.68 -6.83
N TYR A 89 25.05 16.56 -6.55
CA TYR A 89 25.44 15.56 -7.55
C TYR A 89 24.28 14.69 -8.02
N LEU A 90 23.32 14.42 -7.13
CA LEU A 90 22.07 13.77 -7.49
C LEU A 90 21.20 14.69 -8.36
N ILE A 91 21.18 16.01 -8.09
CA ILE A 91 20.55 17.01 -8.96
C ILE A 91 21.20 17.04 -10.35
N GLU A 92 22.54 17.08 -10.42
CA GLU A 92 23.29 17.01 -11.68
C GLU A 92 22.92 15.74 -12.47
N SER A 93 22.82 14.59 -11.79
CA SER A 93 22.47 13.31 -12.42
C SER A 93 21.05 13.29 -13.00
N ILE A 94 20.07 13.90 -12.32
CA ILE A 94 18.70 14.04 -12.85
C ILE A 94 18.69 14.90 -14.11
N GLN A 95 19.52 15.94 -14.17
CA GLN A 95 19.51 16.89 -15.30
C GLN A 95 20.31 16.41 -16.50
N GLU A 96 21.41 15.69 -16.27
CA GLU A 96 22.42 15.44 -17.30
C GLU A 96 22.64 13.97 -17.66
N ASP A 97 22.21 13.00 -16.84
CA ASP A 97 22.49 11.60 -17.14
C ASP A 97 21.66 11.12 -18.35
N PRO A 98 22.33 10.57 -19.38
CA PRO A 98 21.62 10.11 -20.58
C PRO A 98 20.73 8.89 -20.32
N ASN A 99 20.94 8.16 -19.22
CA ASN A 99 20.20 6.96 -18.90
C ASN A 99 19.06 7.25 -17.92
N GLU A 100 17.85 6.94 -18.34
CA GLU A 100 16.60 7.16 -17.61
C GLU A 100 16.56 6.42 -16.25
N GLU A 101 17.19 5.25 -16.13
CA GLU A 101 17.23 4.48 -14.88
C GLU A 101 18.13 5.17 -13.84
N VAL A 102 19.22 5.81 -14.28
CA VAL A 102 20.06 6.63 -13.39
C VAL A 102 19.29 7.86 -12.92
N ARG A 103 18.62 8.58 -13.84
CA ARG A 103 17.77 9.73 -13.49
C ARG A 103 16.66 9.34 -12.51
N LEU A 104 16.01 8.20 -12.73
CA LEU A 104 14.97 7.66 -11.85
C LEU A 104 15.53 7.37 -10.46
N LYS A 105 16.65 6.66 -10.35
CA LYS A 105 17.26 6.33 -9.05
C LYS A 105 17.76 7.58 -8.32
N ALA A 106 18.31 8.57 -9.03
CA ALA A 106 18.70 9.85 -8.45
C ALA A 106 17.49 10.64 -7.94
N THR A 107 16.40 10.66 -8.71
CA THR A 107 15.11 11.27 -8.31
C THR A 107 14.57 10.63 -7.03
N ARG A 108 14.58 9.29 -6.95
CA ARG A 108 14.17 8.55 -5.75
C ARG A 108 15.08 8.89 -4.56
N ALA A 109 16.39 8.90 -4.77
CA ALA A 109 17.37 9.20 -3.73
C ALA A 109 17.18 10.59 -3.12
N LEU A 110 16.89 11.62 -3.94
CA LEU A 110 16.56 12.95 -3.42
C LEU A 110 15.28 12.95 -2.57
N GLY A 111 14.26 12.19 -2.98
CA GLY A 111 13.06 11.99 -2.18
C GLY A 111 13.34 11.28 -0.84
N GLU A 112 14.23 10.29 -0.84
CA GLU A 112 14.66 9.57 0.36
C GLU A 112 15.46 10.47 1.31
N ILE A 113 16.37 11.30 0.80
CA ILE A 113 17.09 12.32 1.58
C ILE A 113 16.09 13.31 2.20
N GLY A 114 15.12 13.78 1.41
CA GLY A 114 14.01 14.60 1.92
C GLY A 114 14.33 16.10 2.06
N SER A 115 15.40 16.58 1.43
CA SER A 115 15.86 17.98 1.52
C SER A 115 15.02 18.92 0.63
N PRO A 116 14.49 20.05 1.15
CA PRO A 116 13.80 21.06 0.34
C PRO A 116 14.63 21.67 -0.80
N GLU A 117 15.96 21.63 -0.69
CA GLU A 117 16.93 22.05 -1.70
C GLU A 117 16.75 21.29 -3.03
N ALA A 118 16.23 20.05 -2.96
CA ALA A 118 15.94 19.23 -4.13
C ALA A 118 14.65 19.61 -4.87
N ALA A 119 13.79 20.46 -4.28
CA ALA A 119 12.44 20.69 -4.78
C ALA A 119 12.42 21.21 -6.23
N ASP A 120 13.28 22.18 -6.57
CA ASP A 120 13.31 22.77 -7.91
C ASP A 120 13.76 21.75 -8.97
N ALA A 121 14.74 20.90 -8.64
CA ALA A 121 15.20 19.83 -9.54
C ALA A 121 14.12 18.75 -9.73
N LEU A 122 13.42 18.37 -8.66
CA LEU A 122 12.32 17.41 -8.73
C LEU A 122 11.10 17.97 -9.46
N ILE A 123 10.83 19.28 -9.35
CA ILE A 123 9.82 19.97 -10.17
C ILE A 123 10.19 19.86 -11.65
N MET A 124 11.44 20.09 -12.04
CA MET A 124 11.87 19.89 -13.42
C MET A 124 11.71 18.43 -13.88
N ALA A 125 11.99 17.47 -13.00
CA ALA A 125 11.85 16.04 -13.30
C ALA A 125 10.40 15.57 -13.52
N LEU A 126 9.40 16.36 -13.11
CA LEU A 126 8.01 16.13 -13.53
C LEU A 126 7.80 16.31 -15.03
N GLY A 127 8.73 16.95 -15.75
CA GLY A 127 8.71 17.10 -17.21
C GLY A 127 9.59 16.12 -17.98
N ASP A 128 10.17 15.10 -17.32
CA ASP A 128 11.06 14.13 -17.97
C ASP A 128 10.33 13.33 -19.08
N GLU A 129 11.05 12.98 -20.15
CA GLU A 129 10.52 12.15 -21.24
C GLU A 129 10.05 10.77 -20.74
N ASN A 130 10.68 10.24 -19.70
CA ASN A 130 10.38 8.93 -19.13
C ASN A 130 9.33 9.04 -18.02
N GLY A 131 8.19 8.35 -18.19
CA GLY A 131 7.11 8.32 -17.19
C GLY A 131 7.51 7.75 -15.83
N GLY A 132 8.53 6.89 -15.80
CA GLY A 132 9.13 6.35 -14.58
C GLY A 132 9.89 7.40 -13.76
N VAL A 133 10.55 8.35 -14.42
CA VAL A 133 11.18 9.51 -13.75
C VAL A 133 10.09 10.45 -13.25
N ARG A 134 9.12 10.83 -14.09
CA ARG A 134 8.00 11.71 -13.72
C ARG A 134 7.22 11.22 -12.50
N LYS A 135 6.86 9.94 -12.45
CA LYS A 135 6.11 9.38 -11.30
C LYS A 135 6.93 9.40 -10.02
N THR A 136 8.25 9.15 -10.14
CA THR A 136 9.18 9.14 -9.01
C THR A 136 9.37 10.56 -8.48
N ALA A 137 9.43 11.55 -9.38
CA ALA A 137 9.49 12.96 -9.03
C ALA A 137 8.23 13.40 -8.26
N ALA A 138 7.04 13.03 -8.73
CA ALA A 138 5.80 13.29 -8.01
C ALA A 138 5.80 12.67 -6.60
N GLN A 139 6.25 11.42 -6.48
CA GLN A 139 6.38 10.74 -5.19
C GLN A 139 7.37 11.45 -4.25
N ALA A 140 8.55 11.82 -4.76
CA ALA A 140 9.61 12.50 -4.00
C ALA A 140 9.16 13.88 -3.52
N LEU A 141 8.51 14.67 -4.37
CA LEU A 141 7.92 15.97 -4.00
C LEU A 141 6.88 15.83 -2.89
N GLY A 142 6.06 14.77 -2.95
CA GLY A 142 5.12 14.46 -1.87
C GLY A 142 5.79 14.02 -0.57
N MET A 143 7.01 13.47 -0.60
CA MET A 143 7.78 13.14 0.61
C MET A 143 8.42 14.38 1.22
N ILE A 144 8.95 15.28 0.40
CA ILE A 144 9.56 16.55 0.84
C ILE A 144 8.49 17.51 1.37
N GLY A 145 7.33 17.58 0.73
CA GLY A 145 6.22 18.42 1.17
C GLY A 145 6.38 19.92 0.89
N ASP A 146 7.29 20.30 -0.01
CA ASP A 146 7.47 21.71 -0.40
C ASP A 146 6.27 22.20 -1.24
N LEU A 147 5.54 23.18 -0.71
CA LEU A 147 4.33 23.71 -1.34
C LEU A 147 4.59 24.44 -2.67
N ARG A 148 5.84 24.80 -2.99
CA ARG A 148 6.22 25.34 -4.32
C ARG A 148 5.91 24.36 -5.44
N ALA A 149 5.87 23.06 -5.16
CA ALA A 149 5.58 22.02 -6.14
C ALA A 149 4.08 21.85 -6.44
N VAL A 150 3.17 22.43 -5.65
CA VAL A 150 1.72 22.25 -5.81
C VAL A 150 1.23 22.57 -7.24
N PRO A 151 1.58 23.71 -7.88
CA PRO A 151 1.13 23.99 -9.24
C PRO A 151 1.57 22.94 -10.26
N TYR A 152 2.79 22.44 -10.13
CA TYR A 152 3.35 21.44 -11.04
C TYR A 152 2.76 20.04 -10.81
N LEU A 153 2.43 19.71 -9.56
CA LEU A 153 1.70 18.48 -9.24
C LEU A 153 0.24 18.53 -9.70
N ILE A 154 -0.37 19.72 -9.78
CA ILE A 154 -1.67 19.89 -10.43
C ILE A 154 -1.56 19.59 -11.93
N GLU A 155 -0.52 20.06 -12.61
CA GLU A 155 -0.28 19.69 -14.02
C GLU A 155 -0.03 18.18 -14.18
N ALA A 156 0.77 17.58 -13.30
CA ALA A 156 1.07 16.14 -13.34
C ALA A 156 -0.15 15.24 -13.05
N ILE A 157 -1.23 15.77 -12.48
CA ILE A 157 -2.48 15.01 -12.31
C ILE A 157 -3.20 14.75 -13.64
N GLU A 158 -2.83 15.48 -14.70
CA GLU A 158 -3.37 15.33 -16.06
C GLU A 158 -2.43 14.53 -16.99
N ASP A 159 -1.34 13.95 -16.44
CA ASP A 159 -0.35 13.21 -17.22
C ASP A 159 -0.96 12.02 -17.99
N GLY A 160 -0.43 11.72 -19.17
CA GLY A 160 -0.86 10.59 -19.98
C GLY A 160 -0.62 9.22 -19.32
N ASP A 161 0.34 9.13 -18.38
CA ASP A 161 0.62 7.93 -17.59
C ASP A 161 -0.17 7.95 -16.27
N TRP A 162 -1.04 6.94 -16.09
CA TRP A 162 -1.85 6.77 -14.88
C TRP A 162 -1.00 6.66 -13.60
N GLN A 163 0.23 6.15 -13.68
CA GLN A 163 1.12 6.07 -12.52
C GLN A 163 1.54 7.46 -12.06
N VAL A 164 1.82 8.38 -12.99
CA VAL A 164 2.18 9.76 -12.68
C VAL A 164 0.98 10.46 -12.04
N ARG A 165 -0.22 10.37 -12.64
CA ARG A 165 -1.47 10.93 -12.09
C ARG A 165 -1.73 10.43 -10.66
N LYS A 166 -1.56 9.13 -10.44
CA LYS A 166 -1.71 8.48 -9.13
C LYS A 166 -0.78 9.07 -8.08
N PHE A 167 0.52 9.19 -8.39
CA PHE A 167 1.49 9.71 -7.42
C PHE A 167 1.37 11.23 -7.24
N ALA A 168 0.93 11.97 -8.25
CA ALA A 168 0.56 13.38 -8.11
C ALA A 168 -0.60 13.56 -7.12
N ALA A 169 -1.68 12.77 -7.25
CA ALA A 169 -2.79 12.79 -6.30
C ALA A 169 -2.34 12.45 -4.86
N VAL A 170 -1.44 11.46 -4.69
CA VAL A 170 -0.84 11.12 -3.39
C VAL A 170 -0.05 12.30 -2.82
N ALA A 171 0.78 12.96 -3.64
CA ALA A 171 1.61 14.08 -3.22
C ALA A 171 0.77 15.29 -2.80
N LEU A 172 -0.23 15.67 -3.59
CA LEU A 172 -1.17 16.76 -3.26
C LEU A 172 -1.91 16.47 -1.93
N GLY A 173 -2.32 15.22 -1.71
CA GLY A 173 -2.93 14.80 -0.44
C GLY A 173 -1.99 14.84 0.77
N LYS A 174 -0.68 14.67 0.56
CA LYS A 174 0.33 14.82 1.64
C LYS A 174 0.62 16.30 1.94
N MET A 175 0.64 17.14 0.90
CA MET A 175 0.86 18.59 1.03
C MET A 175 -0.30 19.31 1.73
N ASN A 176 -1.50 18.72 1.71
CA ASN A 176 -2.67 19.19 2.44
C ASN A 176 -3.01 20.67 2.17
N ASP A 177 -2.84 21.11 0.93
CA ASP A 177 -3.20 22.44 0.46
C ASP A 177 -4.65 22.46 -0.01
N GLU A 178 -5.54 23.15 0.71
CA GLU A 178 -6.98 23.15 0.43
C GLU A 178 -7.33 23.59 -1.02
N ARG A 179 -6.43 24.33 -1.68
CA ARG A 179 -6.58 24.72 -3.09
C ARG A 179 -6.64 23.52 -4.04
N THR A 180 -6.14 22.36 -3.63
CA THR A 180 -6.10 21.14 -4.45
C THR A 180 -7.36 20.29 -4.31
N ILE A 181 -8.27 20.63 -3.39
CA ILE A 181 -9.52 19.86 -3.18
C ILE A 181 -10.36 19.76 -4.47
N PRO A 182 -10.60 20.84 -5.25
CA PRO A 182 -11.32 20.74 -6.52
C PRO A 182 -10.63 19.83 -7.54
N ILE A 183 -9.29 19.86 -7.58
CA ILE A 183 -8.48 19.06 -8.50
C ILE A 183 -8.58 17.57 -8.15
N LEU A 184 -8.46 17.24 -6.86
CA LEU A 184 -8.63 15.86 -6.39
C LEU A 184 -10.08 15.36 -6.55
N LEU A 185 -11.07 16.24 -6.47
CA LEU A 185 -12.47 15.91 -6.77
C LEU A 185 -12.65 15.48 -8.23
N GLU A 186 -11.98 16.14 -9.17
CA GLU A 186 -11.99 15.77 -10.58
C GLU A 186 -11.28 14.43 -10.80
N ALA A 187 -10.14 14.19 -10.14
CA ALA A 187 -9.41 12.92 -10.19
C ALA A 187 -10.21 11.72 -9.61
N MET A 188 -11.28 11.95 -8.83
CA MET A 188 -12.20 10.88 -8.43
C MET A 188 -13.03 10.31 -9.59
N ASP A 189 -13.00 10.95 -10.76
CA ASP A 189 -13.63 10.50 -12.00
C ASP A 189 -12.61 10.08 -13.07
N ASP A 190 -11.34 9.89 -12.70
CA ASP A 190 -10.30 9.39 -13.60
C ASP A 190 -10.68 8.04 -14.21
N GLU A 191 -10.18 7.73 -15.41
CA GLU A 191 -10.40 6.44 -16.08
C GLU A 191 -9.77 5.27 -15.30
N ASP A 192 -8.64 5.51 -14.63
CA ASP A 192 -7.88 4.51 -13.90
C ASP A 192 -8.39 4.34 -12.45
N ALA A 193 -8.52 3.09 -12.02
CA ALA A 193 -9.07 2.78 -10.70
C ALA A 193 -8.15 3.19 -9.54
N ASP A 194 -6.85 3.07 -9.71
CA ASP A 194 -5.89 3.43 -8.67
C ASP A 194 -5.82 4.94 -8.51
N VAL A 195 -5.89 5.71 -9.60
CA VAL A 195 -5.94 7.18 -9.53
C VAL A 195 -7.16 7.64 -8.74
N ARG A 196 -8.35 7.15 -9.08
CA ARG A 196 -9.59 7.47 -8.36
C ARG A 196 -9.49 7.15 -6.87
N TRP A 197 -8.94 5.97 -6.54
CA TRP A 197 -8.76 5.55 -5.16
C TRP A 197 -7.79 6.45 -4.39
N LYS A 198 -6.63 6.79 -4.99
CA LYS A 198 -5.67 7.69 -4.35
C LYS A 198 -6.22 9.10 -4.19
N ALA A 199 -7.02 9.60 -5.13
CA ALA A 199 -7.72 10.87 -4.98
C ALA A 199 -8.71 10.85 -3.79
N MET A 200 -9.47 9.76 -3.62
CA MET A 200 -10.35 9.58 -2.46
C MET A 200 -9.58 9.58 -1.13
N LEU A 201 -8.46 8.86 -1.06
CA LEU A 201 -7.61 8.82 0.14
C LEU A 201 -6.98 10.19 0.41
N ALA A 202 -6.52 10.89 -0.62
CA ALA A 202 -6.00 12.25 -0.51
C ALA A 202 -7.05 13.18 0.08
N LEU A 203 -8.28 13.19 -0.46
CA LEU A 203 -9.39 14.00 0.05
C LEU A 203 -9.79 13.66 1.49
N ALA A 204 -9.71 12.38 1.88
CA ALA A 204 -9.98 11.98 3.26
C ALA A 204 -8.96 12.59 4.26
N LYS A 205 -7.68 12.75 3.85
CA LYS A 205 -6.62 13.33 4.70
C LYS A 205 -6.84 14.79 5.06
N PHE A 206 -7.55 15.54 4.22
CA PHE A 206 -7.94 16.93 4.51
C PHE A 206 -8.92 17.04 5.71
N GLY A 207 -9.58 15.95 6.07
CA GLY A 207 -10.53 15.93 7.19
C GLY A 207 -11.71 16.89 6.98
N GLU A 208 -12.12 17.57 8.06
CA GLU A 208 -13.32 18.43 8.08
C GLU A 208 -13.28 19.56 7.03
N SER A 209 -12.09 20.02 6.61
CA SER A 209 -11.93 21.06 5.57
C SER A 209 -12.50 20.62 4.21
N ALA A 210 -12.39 19.34 3.86
CA ALA A 210 -12.90 18.79 2.61
C ALA A 210 -14.42 18.56 2.61
N VAL A 211 -15.06 18.46 3.78
CA VAL A 211 -16.49 18.08 3.90
C VAL A 211 -17.39 19.08 3.17
N LYS A 212 -17.17 20.39 3.33
CA LYS A 212 -18.03 21.41 2.69
C LYS A 212 -17.88 21.42 1.15
N PRO A 213 -16.65 21.41 0.58
CA PRO A 213 -16.45 21.20 -0.85
C PRO A 213 -17.09 19.91 -1.38
N LEU A 214 -16.89 18.78 -0.68
CA LEU A 214 -17.46 17.48 -1.03
C LEU A 214 -18.99 17.50 -1.06
N ILE A 215 -19.64 18.12 -0.07
CA ILE A 215 -21.10 18.29 -0.05
C ILE A 215 -21.58 19.12 -1.24
N LYS A 216 -20.86 20.18 -1.61
CA LYS A 216 -21.19 21.00 -2.79
C LYS A 216 -21.11 20.17 -4.09
N ALA A 217 -20.17 19.23 -4.16
CA ALA A 217 -19.94 18.38 -5.31
C ALA A 217 -21.01 17.29 -5.51
N PHE A 218 -21.90 17.02 -4.54
CA PHE A 218 -23.09 16.15 -4.76
C PHE A 218 -24.04 16.63 -5.85
N LYS A 219 -23.87 17.86 -6.35
CA LYS A 219 -24.64 18.40 -7.49
C LYS A 219 -24.23 17.82 -8.85
N THR A 220 -23.14 17.05 -8.93
CA THR A 220 -22.73 16.40 -10.18
C THR A 220 -23.76 15.39 -10.67
N GLU A 221 -23.97 15.32 -11.98
CA GLU A 221 -24.85 14.33 -12.61
C GLU A 221 -24.27 12.90 -12.52
N ASN A 222 -22.95 12.77 -12.42
CA ASN A 222 -22.27 11.49 -12.34
C ASN A 222 -22.53 10.81 -10.98
N TRP A 223 -23.39 9.81 -10.98
CA TRP A 223 -23.74 9.06 -9.77
C TRP A 223 -22.54 8.35 -9.14
N SER A 224 -21.55 7.95 -9.94
CA SER A 224 -20.37 7.24 -9.47
C SER A 224 -19.53 8.17 -8.60
N VAL A 225 -19.32 9.41 -9.06
CA VAL A 225 -18.64 10.46 -8.28
C VAL A 225 -19.42 10.76 -7.00
N ARG A 226 -20.75 10.92 -7.05
CA ARG A 226 -21.56 11.12 -5.83
C ARG A 226 -21.41 9.97 -4.83
N ALA A 227 -21.37 8.72 -5.29
CA ALA A 227 -21.18 7.56 -4.42
C ALA A 227 -19.79 7.57 -3.76
N ARG A 228 -18.74 7.94 -4.50
CA ARG A 228 -17.38 8.08 -3.94
C ARG A 228 -17.27 9.25 -2.97
N ILE A 229 -17.94 10.38 -3.24
CA ILE A 229 -18.02 11.51 -2.30
C ILE A 229 -18.65 11.06 -0.98
N ALA A 230 -19.77 10.31 -1.03
CA ALA A 230 -20.42 9.76 0.15
C ALA A 230 -19.47 8.85 0.96
N GLU A 231 -18.64 8.06 0.28
CA GLU A 231 -17.62 7.24 0.93
C GLU A 231 -16.55 8.09 1.62
N VAL A 232 -16.01 9.12 0.95
CA VAL A 232 -14.96 9.99 1.50
C VAL A 232 -15.48 10.75 2.73
N ILE A 233 -16.65 11.40 2.65
CA ILE A 233 -17.20 12.11 3.82
C ILE A 233 -17.60 11.14 4.94
N GLY A 234 -17.95 9.89 4.61
CA GLY A 234 -18.16 8.83 5.60
C GLY A 234 -16.91 8.45 6.37
N LYS A 235 -15.75 8.41 5.68
CA LYS A 235 -14.43 8.18 6.29
C LYS A 235 -13.98 9.37 7.14
N ILE A 236 -14.24 10.60 6.69
CA ILE A 236 -13.94 11.82 7.46
C ILE A 236 -14.82 11.90 8.72
N GLY A 237 -16.11 11.60 8.59
CA GLY A 237 -17.07 11.69 9.67
C GLY A 237 -17.41 13.14 10.05
N GLY A 238 -17.85 13.33 11.30
CA GLY A 238 -18.30 14.63 11.80
C GLY A 238 -19.77 14.93 11.51
N GLU A 239 -20.29 15.96 12.18
CA GLU A 239 -21.72 16.30 12.14
C GLU A 239 -22.20 16.72 10.75
N LYS A 240 -21.39 17.47 9.99
CA LYS A 240 -21.75 17.90 8.64
C LYS A 240 -21.82 16.73 7.67
N ALA A 241 -20.88 15.79 7.73
CA ALA A 241 -20.89 14.59 6.92
C ALA A 241 -22.11 13.72 7.27
N LEU A 242 -22.37 13.49 8.56
CA LEU A 242 -23.52 12.76 9.05
C LEU A 242 -24.84 13.32 8.48
N ASN A 243 -25.05 14.63 8.60
CA ASN A 243 -26.26 15.29 8.10
C ASN A 243 -26.40 15.20 6.58
N ALA A 244 -25.30 15.34 5.83
CA ALA A 244 -25.31 15.18 4.39
C ALA A 244 -25.66 13.75 3.96
N LEU A 245 -25.07 12.74 4.61
CA LEU A 245 -25.33 11.32 4.34
C LEU A 245 -26.77 10.91 4.69
N ILE A 246 -27.33 11.43 5.79
CA ILE A 246 -28.75 11.30 6.12
C ILE A 246 -29.60 11.85 4.97
N GLY A 247 -29.24 13.03 4.47
CA GLY A 247 -29.92 13.68 3.36
C GLY A 247 -29.91 12.87 2.06
N LEU A 248 -28.90 12.03 1.80
CA LEU A 248 -28.86 11.17 0.61
C LEU A 248 -29.84 9.99 0.70
N LEU A 249 -30.20 9.56 1.91
CA LEU A 249 -31.15 8.46 2.12
C LEU A 249 -32.60 8.93 2.24
N ILE A 250 -32.83 10.10 2.82
CA ILE A 250 -34.16 10.65 3.13
C ILE A 250 -34.26 12.16 2.91
N GLY A 251 -35.47 12.66 2.70
CA GLY A 251 -35.76 14.09 2.58
C GLY A 251 -35.55 14.64 1.17
N HIS A 252 -35.41 15.97 1.07
CA HIS A 252 -35.38 16.68 -0.22
C HIS A 252 -34.11 16.43 -1.04
N THR A 253 -33.02 16.00 -0.41
CA THR A 253 -31.73 15.68 -1.05
C THR A 253 -31.55 14.19 -1.31
N ARG A 254 -32.60 13.37 -1.14
CA ARG A 254 -32.51 11.91 -1.32
C ARG A 254 -32.03 11.60 -2.74
N ASP A 255 -30.97 10.80 -2.86
CA ASP A 255 -30.39 10.50 -4.16
C ASP A 255 -31.29 9.54 -4.95
N LYS A 256 -31.46 9.80 -6.24
CA LYS A 256 -32.24 8.94 -7.15
C LYS A 256 -31.53 7.62 -7.43
N ASN A 257 -30.21 7.59 -7.40
CA ASN A 257 -29.41 6.42 -7.73
C ASN A 257 -29.22 5.50 -6.51
N ARG A 258 -29.54 4.21 -6.70
CA ARG A 258 -29.42 3.16 -5.67
C ARG A 258 -28.01 2.98 -5.11
N HIS A 259 -26.97 3.15 -5.93
CA HIS A 259 -25.58 2.96 -5.49
C HIS A 259 -25.13 4.09 -4.57
N VAL A 260 -25.56 5.32 -4.84
CA VAL A 260 -25.30 6.47 -3.95
C VAL A 260 -25.98 6.25 -2.61
N ARG A 261 -27.25 5.84 -2.61
CA ARG A 261 -27.98 5.53 -1.36
C ARG A 261 -27.31 4.39 -0.58
N ALA A 262 -26.94 3.30 -1.24
CA ALA A 262 -26.24 2.19 -0.58
C ALA A 262 -24.90 2.63 0.03
N LYS A 263 -24.11 3.45 -0.67
CA LYS A 263 -22.87 4.02 -0.14
C LYS A 263 -23.09 4.99 1.01
N ALA A 264 -24.16 5.78 0.97
CA ALA A 264 -24.55 6.62 2.09
C ALA A 264 -24.93 5.80 3.34
N ALA A 265 -25.65 4.69 3.16
CA ALA A 265 -25.97 3.78 4.26
C ALA A 265 -24.70 3.15 4.88
N GLU A 266 -23.78 2.65 4.05
CA GLU A 266 -22.48 2.12 4.48
C GLU A 266 -21.68 3.18 5.27
N ALA A 267 -21.61 4.40 4.73
CA ALA A 267 -20.92 5.53 5.36
C ALA A 267 -21.53 5.93 6.72
N LEU A 268 -22.86 5.93 6.86
CA LEU A 268 -23.51 6.17 8.15
C LEU A 268 -23.20 5.07 9.17
N GLY A 269 -23.14 3.81 8.74
CA GLY A 269 -22.72 2.68 9.58
C GLY A 269 -21.28 2.85 10.07
N ARG A 270 -20.38 3.34 9.21
CA ARG A 270 -18.99 3.67 9.58
C ARG A 270 -18.92 4.79 10.62
N ILE A 271 -19.68 5.87 10.43
CA ILE A 271 -19.74 6.98 11.41
C ILE A 271 -20.25 6.48 12.77
N GLY A 272 -21.18 5.52 12.79
CA GLY A 272 -21.57 4.88 14.05
C GLY A 272 -22.42 5.78 14.96
N ASP A 273 -23.08 6.80 14.42
CA ASP A 273 -23.90 7.77 15.16
C ASP A 273 -25.40 7.41 15.06
N GLU A 274 -26.05 7.27 16.22
CA GLU A 274 -27.46 6.87 16.33
C GLU A 274 -28.43 7.82 15.63
N ARG A 275 -28.06 9.10 15.43
CA ARG A 275 -28.87 10.06 14.67
C ARG A 275 -29.12 9.59 13.22
N GLY A 276 -28.22 8.75 12.67
CA GLY A 276 -28.37 8.13 11.36
C GLY A 276 -29.42 7.02 11.29
N LEU A 277 -29.83 6.43 12.43
CA LEU A 277 -30.71 5.25 12.46
C LEU A 277 -32.07 5.48 11.79
N LYS A 278 -32.64 6.69 11.93
CA LYS A 278 -33.93 7.01 11.28
C LYS A 278 -33.82 6.92 9.76
N ALA A 279 -32.74 7.43 9.19
CA ALA A 279 -32.49 7.40 7.75
C ALA A 279 -32.21 5.97 7.26
N LEU A 280 -31.43 5.21 8.02
CA LEU A 280 -31.15 3.80 7.72
C LEU A 280 -32.41 2.93 7.78
N ARG A 281 -33.29 3.12 8.77
CA ARG A 281 -34.58 2.39 8.84
C ARG A 281 -35.51 2.73 7.69
N HIS A 282 -35.41 3.93 7.13
CA HIS A 282 -36.10 4.26 5.88
C HIS A 282 -35.46 3.51 4.70
N ALA A 283 -34.13 3.47 4.62
CA ALA A 283 -33.39 2.74 3.58
C ALA A 283 -33.61 1.21 3.62
N GLN A 284 -33.93 0.61 4.78
CA GLN A 284 -34.38 -0.80 4.85
C GLN A 284 -35.68 -1.07 4.08
N LYS A 285 -36.46 -0.02 3.79
CA LYS A 285 -37.69 -0.10 2.99
C LYS A 285 -37.48 0.38 1.55
N ASP A 286 -36.23 0.63 1.15
CA ASP A 286 -35.90 1.06 -0.22
C ASP A 286 -36.36 0.01 -1.24
N GLU A 287 -36.64 0.41 -2.48
CA GLU A 287 -37.11 -0.53 -3.51
C GLU A 287 -36.03 -1.55 -3.92
N PHE A 288 -34.75 -1.21 -3.76
CA PHE A 288 -33.63 -2.06 -4.16
C PHE A 288 -33.05 -2.84 -2.98
N ILE A 289 -32.96 -4.17 -3.15
CA ILE A 289 -32.38 -5.09 -2.14
C ILE A 289 -31.00 -4.64 -1.65
N PHE A 290 -30.13 -4.23 -2.58
CA PHE A 290 -28.78 -3.76 -2.27
C PHE A 290 -28.74 -2.59 -1.27
N VAL A 291 -29.72 -1.69 -1.30
CA VAL A 291 -29.79 -0.56 -0.34
C VAL A 291 -30.29 -1.05 1.01
N LYS A 292 -31.25 -1.99 1.02
CA LYS A 292 -31.77 -2.60 2.25
C LYS A 292 -30.67 -3.31 3.02
N ASP A 293 -29.87 -4.13 2.34
CA ASP A 293 -28.79 -4.92 2.95
C ASP A 293 -27.74 -4.01 3.60
N LYS A 294 -27.30 -2.96 2.89
CA LYS A 294 -26.34 -2.00 3.44
C LYS A 294 -26.91 -1.21 4.61
N ALA A 295 -28.20 -0.86 4.57
CA ALA A 295 -28.86 -0.20 5.68
C ALA A 295 -29.00 -1.11 6.91
N GLU A 296 -29.30 -2.39 6.70
CA GLU A 296 -29.36 -3.38 7.76
C GLU A 296 -27.99 -3.59 8.42
N ILE A 297 -26.93 -3.79 7.64
CA ILE A 297 -25.55 -3.89 8.16
C ILE A 297 -25.19 -2.63 8.96
N ALA A 298 -25.47 -1.45 8.44
CA ALA A 298 -25.17 -0.19 9.11
C ALA A 298 -25.93 -0.01 10.43
N ILE A 299 -27.22 -0.41 10.48
CA ILE A 299 -28.00 -0.39 11.72
C ILE A 299 -27.41 -1.35 12.74
N HIS A 300 -27.07 -2.57 12.31
CA HIS A 300 -26.42 -3.55 13.18
C HIS A 300 -25.12 -2.97 13.74
N LYS A 301 -24.25 -2.40 12.91
CA LYS A 301 -22.99 -1.78 13.33
C LYS A 301 -23.18 -0.65 14.35
N ILE A 302 -24.17 0.22 14.15
CA ILE A 302 -24.47 1.32 15.09
C ILE A 302 -25.01 0.78 16.43
N LEU A 303 -25.94 -0.18 16.39
CA LEU A 303 -26.58 -0.73 17.60
C LEU A 303 -25.65 -1.67 18.38
N ARG A 304 -24.68 -2.30 17.71
CA ARG A 304 -23.70 -3.23 18.28
C ARG A 304 -22.42 -2.55 18.74
N LYS A 305 -22.42 -1.24 19.01
CA LYS A 305 -21.24 -0.49 19.53
C LYS A 305 -20.62 -1.08 20.83
N HIS A 306 -21.20 -2.13 21.39
CA HIS A 306 -20.74 -2.91 22.54
C HIS A 306 -20.67 -4.45 22.33
N GLU A 307 -20.92 -4.99 21.14
CA GLU A 307 -20.81 -6.44 20.87
C GLU A 307 -19.53 -6.77 20.10
N LYS A 308 -18.92 -7.93 20.43
CA LYS A 308 -17.68 -8.42 19.80
C LYS A 308 -17.87 -8.59 18.29
N THR A 309 -16.94 -8.02 17.53
CA THR A 309 -16.60 -8.17 16.11
C THR A 309 -16.87 -9.59 15.55
N ARG A 310 -17.44 -9.72 14.33
CA ARG A 310 -17.75 -11.01 13.68
C ARG A 310 -17.63 -10.99 12.15
N ILE A 311 -17.51 -12.17 11.54
CA ILE A 311 -17.72 -12.39 10.10
C ILE A 311 -19.23 -12.42 9.83
N LEU A 312 -19.68 -11.69 8.81
CA LEU A 312 -21.09 -11.50 8.51
C LEU A 312 -21.64 -12.51 7.49
N ASN A 313 -20.81 -12.99 6.55
CA ASN A 313 -21.22 -14.01 5.59
C ASN A 313 -20.02 -14.76 5.00
N PHE A 314 -20.14 -16.08 4.88
CA PHE A 314 -19.24 -16.94 4.10
C PHE A 314 -20.09 -18.00 3.39
N ASP A 315 -20.60 -17.67 2.20
CA ASP A 315 -21.21 -18.65 1.30
C ASP A 315 -20.94 -18.26 -0.16
N ASN A 316 -20.71 -19.28 -1.02
CA ASN A 316 -20.50 -19.16 -2.46
C ASN A 316 -19.50 -18.08 -2.94
N GLY A 317 -18.44 -17.85 -2.17
CA GLY A 317 -17.38 -16.93 -2.56
C GLY A 317 -17.66 -15.47 -2.21
N GLU A 318 -18.69 -15.14 -1.43
CA GLU A 318 -18.82 -13.83 -0.80
C GLU A 318 -18.33 -13.89 0.65
N VAL A 319 -17.31 -13.09 0.97
CA VAL A 319 -16.80 -12.89 2.33
C VAL A 319 -17.08 -11.45 2.73
N SER A 320 -17.74 -11.25 3.87
CA SER A 320 -17.97 -9.92 4.42
C SER A 320 -17.63 -9.90 5.90
N PHE A 321 -16.95 -8.84 6.32
CA PHE A 321 -16.40 -8.69 7.65
C PHE A 321 -17.02 -7.49 8.36
N ASP A 322 -17.22 -7.60 9.67
CA ASP A 322 -17.54 -6.48 10.55
C ASP A 322 -16.28 -6.04 11.31
N TYR A 323 -15.19 -5.72 10.60
CA TYR A 323 -13.91 -5.26 11.18
C TYR A 323 -13.76 -3.72 11.18
N SER A 324 -12.68 -3.24 11.82
CA SER A 324 -12.18 -1.86 11.71
C SER A 324 -11.93 -1.47 10.24
N ASP A 325 -11.88 -0.17 9.94
CA ASP A 325 -11.62 0.36 8.58
C ASP A 325 -10.21 0.03 8.04
N ASN A 326 -9.42 -0.77 8.77
CA ASN A 326 -8.07 -1.18 8.44
C ASN A 326 -8.00 -2.42 7.53
N TRP A 327 -9.11 -2.96 7.01
CA TRP A 327 -9.09 -4.13 6.14
C TRP A 327 -9.83 -3.86 4.82
N GLU A 328 -9.16 -4.07 3.68
CA GLU A 328 -9.67 -3.89 2.31
C GLU A 328 -9.88 -5.25 1.63
N ILE A 329 -10.94 -5.43 0.84
CA ILE A 329 -11.17 -6.66 0.06
C ILE A 329 -10.80 -6.41 -1.40
N ILE A 330 -9.84 -7.17 -1.91
CA ILE A 330 -9.38 -7.13 -3.30
C ILE A 330 -9.84 -8.42 -4.00
N ASN A 331 -10.60 -8.26 -5.08
CA ASN A 331 -10.95 -9.38 -5.96
C ASN A 331 -9.83 -9.56 -6.99
N THR A 332 -9.22 -10.73 -7.07
CA THR A 332 -8.21 -11.02 -8.10
C THR A 332 -8.83 -11.79 -9.28
N SER A 333 -8.15 -11.77 -10.43
CA SER A 333 -8.58 -12.41 -11.68
C SER A 333 -8.74 -13.93 -11.58
N ASP A 334 -8.12 -14.56 -10.58
CA ASP A 334 -7.96 -16.01 -10.50
C ASP A 334 -8.92 -16.66 -9.50
N ALA A 335 -10.06 -16.01 -9.25
CA ALA A 335 -11.05 -16.41 -8.23
C ALA A 335 -10.51 -16.51 -6.79
N LYS A 336 -9.30 -15.97 -6.53
CA LYS A 336 -8.77 -15.79 -5.18
C LYS A 336 -9.28 -14.48 -4.61
N LYS A 337 -9.71 -14.49 -3.35
CA LYS A 337 -10.05 -13.27 -2.61
C LYS A 337 -8.90 -12.94 -1.67
N VAL A 338 -8.31 -11.77 -1.88
CA VAL A 338 -7.24 -11.23 -1.06
C VAL A 338 -7.85 -10.18 -0.15
N VAL A 339 -7.79 -10.40 1.16
CA VAL A 339 -8.19 -9.38 2.14
C VAL A 339 -6.92 -8.76 2.69
N ARG A 340 -6.79 -7.45 2.51
CA ARG A 340 -5.56 -6.68 2.74
C ARG A 340 -5.71 -5.81 3.98
N GLY A 341 -4.91 -6.06 5.02
CA GLY A 341 -4.78 -5.16 6.15
C GLY A 341 -3.99 -3.90 5.75
N LEU A 342 -4.53 -2.71 6.06
CA LEU A 342 -3.92 -1.41 5.88
C LEU A 342 -3.27 -0.99 7.21
N TYR A 343 -2.10 -1.56 7.48
CA TYR A 343 -1.21 -1.12 8.55
C TYR A 343 -0.14 -0.21 7.95
N GLU A 344 0.46 0.66 8.75
CA GLU A 344 1.56 1.51 8.27
C GLU A 344 2.68 0.62 7.72
N ASN A 345 3.13 0.93 6.51
CA ASN A 345 4.25 0.34 5.79
C ASN A 345 4.14 -1.03 5.11
N ASN A 346 3.20 -1.94 5.37
CA ASN A 346 2.99 -3.10 4.48
C ASN A 346 1.80 -3.95 4.90
N SER A 347 1.19 -4.58 3.91
CA SER A 347 -0.12 -5.20 4.07
C SER A 347 -0.07 -6.67 4.43
N ILE A 348 -0.80 -7.05 5.48
CA ILE A 348 -1.13 -8.45 5.71
C ILE A 348 -2.15 -8.89 4.67
N THR A 349 -1.80 -9.91 3.89
CA THR A 349 -2.70 -10.52 2.90
C THR A 349 -3.29 -11.80 3.47
N LEU A 350 -4.61 -11.85 3.63
CA LEU A 350 -5.37 -13.07 3.92
C LEU A 350 -5.88 -13.71 2.63
N SER A 351 -5.54 -14.97 2.41
CA SER A 351 -6.19 -15.85 1.42
C SER A 351 -6.97 -16.94 2.13
N LEU A 352 -8.25 -17.08 1.77
CA LEU A 352 -9.13 -18.13 2.28
C LEU A 352 -9.47 -19.11 1.17
N ASN A 353 -9.24 -20.40 1.41
CA ASN A 353 -9.41 -21.44 0.40
C ASN A 353 -10.23 -22.61 0.94
N ARG A 354 -11.02 -23.23 0.05
CA ARG A 354 -11.88 -24.38 0.34
C ARG A 354 -11.46 -25.56 -0.54
N ASN A 355 -11.24 -26.73 0.06
CA ASN A 355 -10.98 -27.96 -0.70
C ASN A 355 -12.16 -28.94 -0.53
N THR A 356 -12.74 -29.37 -1.67
CA THR A 356 -13.88 -30.30 -1.73
C THR A 356 -13.47 -31.76 -1.93
N ASN A 357 -12.20 -32.05 -2.26
CA ASN A 357 -11.69 -33.40 -2.58
C ASN A 357 -10.95 -34.07 -1.40
N ALA A 358 -11.31 -33.73 -0.16
CA ALA A 358 -10.52 -34.10 1.00
C ALA A 358 -11.35 -34.72 2.15
N SER A 359 -12.48 -35.35 1.84
CA SER A 359 -13.34 -35.99 2.85
C SER A 359 -12.59 -37.01 3.72
N GLU A 360 -11.62 -37.72 3.14
CA GLU A 360 -10.80 -38.74 3.81
C GLU A 360 -9.57 -38.20 4.53
N VAL A 361 -9.20 -36.92 4.32
CA VAL A 361 -8.01 -36.31 4.92
C VAL A 361 -8.38 -35.68 6.27
N SER A 362 -7.61 -36.00 7.31
CA SER A 362 -7.74 -35.37 8.63
C SER A 362 -7.22 -33.93 8.62
N SER A 363 -7.62 -33.10 9.60
CA SER A 363 -7.05 -31.76 9.75
C SER A 363 -5.55 -31.78 10.00
N HIS A 364 -5.05 -32.82 10.67
CA HIS A 364 -3.62 -33.04 10.90
C HIS A 364 -2.86 -33.32 9.60
N GLU A 365 -3.30 -34.31 8.81
CA GLU A 365 -2.67 -34.61 7.52
C GLU A 365 -2.71 -33.41 6.56
N PHE A 366 -3.79 -32.63 6.61
CA PHE A 366 -3.88 -31.41 5.83
C PHE A 366 -2.88 -30.34 6.27
N ALA A 367 -2.65 -30.18 7.57
CA ALA A 367 -1.63 -29.30 8.10
C ALA A 367 -0.22 -29.75 7.66
N GLU A 368 0.08 -31.06 7.68
CA GLU A 368 1.34 -31.60 7.15
C GLU A 368 1.53 -31.29 5.67
N MET A 369 0.48 -31.45 4.84
CA MET A 369 0.54 -31.08 3.43
C MET A 369 0.85 -29.59 3.23
N LEU A 370 0.27 -28.71 4.05
CA LEU A 370 0.54 -27.27 3.99
C LEU A 370 1.98 -26.95 4.41
N LYS A 371 2.54 -27.67 5.39
CA LYS A 371 3.96 -27.56 5.77
C LYS A 371 4.91 -27.94 4.64
N ASP A 372 4.57 -28.94 3.84
CA ASP A 372 5.41 -29.32 2.71
C ASP A 372 5.39 -28.25 1.60
N VAL A 373 4.23 -27.64 1.32
CA VAL A 373 4.14 -26.47 0.42
C VAL A 373 5.00 -25.32 0.95
N PHE A 374 4.97 -25.07 2.26
CA PHE A 374 5.74 -24.04 2.94
C PHE A 374 7.25 -24.20 2.72
N ARG A 375 7.76 -25.43 2.92
CA ARG A 375 9.17 -25.77 2.72
C ARG A 375 9.60 -25.64 1.27
N VAL A 376 8.76 -26.05 0.31
CA VAL A 376 9.05 -25.94 -1.13
C VAL A 376 9.21 -24.48 -1.57
N GLN A 377 8.53 -23.54 -0.90
CA GLN A 377 8.66 -22.10 -1.18
C GLN A 377 9.88 -21.45 -0.52
N GLY A 378 10.74 -22.23 0.14
CA GLY A 378 11.94 -21.73 0.80
C GLY A 378 11.65 -20.98 2.09
N SER A 379 10.52 -21.25 2.73
CA SER A 379 10.15 -20.69 4.04
C SER A 379 10.49 -21.68 5.17
N GLU A 380 10.93 -21.17 6.32
CA GLU A 380 11.30 -21.94 7.51
C GLU A 380 10.18 -21.92 8.56
N VAL A 381 9.77 -23.09 9.05
CA VAL A 381 8.77 -23.21 10.12
C VAL A 381 9.43 -22.89 11.46
N ILE A 382 8.87 -21.93 12.18
CA ILE A 382 9.40 -21.41 13.45
C ILE A 382 8.63 -21.97 14.63
N ASP A 383 7.30 -22.00 14.53
CA ASP A 383 6.44 -22.47 15.61
C ASP A 383 5.19 -23.16 15.06
N GLU A 384 4.65 -24.10 15.83
CA GLU A 384 3.41 -24.80 15.53
C GLU A 384 2.56 -24.98 16.78
N ASN A 385 1.25 -24.75 16.62
CA ASN A 385 0.30 -24.85 17.71
C ASN A 385 -0.95 -25.60 17.26
N TYR A 386 -1.40 -26.52 18.11
CA TYR A 386 -2.65 -27.26 17.92
C TYR A 386 -3.59 -27.02 19.10
N TYR A 387 -4.84 -26.69 18.78
CA TYR A 387 -5.89 -26.61 19.78
C TYR A 387 -7.26 -26.91 19.19
N GLU A 388 -8.17 -27.34 20.07
CA GLU A 388 -9.56 -27.57 19.70
C GLU A 388 -10.43 -26.39 20.12
N LYS A 389 -11.27 -25.92 19.21
CA LYS A 389 -12.22 -24.83 19.47
C LYS A 389 -13.49 -25.02 18.67
N TYR A 390 -14.64 -24.88 19.32
CA TYR A 390 -15.97 -25.05 18.70
C TYR A 390 -16.15 -26.39 17.95
N GLY A 391 -15.50 -27.47 18.42
CA GLY A 391 -15.55 -28.78 17.76
C GLY A 391 -14.67 -28.92 16.51
N MET A 392 -13.82 -27.94 16.24
CA MET A 392 -12.82 -27.96 15.15
C MET A 392 -11.42 -28.11 15.75
N GLY A 393 -10.61 -29.01 15.18
CA GLY A 393 -9.17 -29.05 15.43
C GLY A 393 -8.48 -28.01 14.55
N ILE A 394 -7.83 -27.03 15.18
CA ILE A 394 -7.18 -25.90 14.53
C ILE A 394 -5.67 -26.09 14.64
N TYR A 395 -4.98 -25.97 13.51
CA TYR A 395 -3.52 -26.00 13.42
C TYR A 395 -3.02 -24.65 12.93
N GLU A 396 -2.17 -24.03 13.73
CA GLU A 396 -1.43 -22.81 13.40
C GLU A 396 0.01 -23.19 13.06
N ILE A 397 0.48 -22.74 11.90
CA ILE A 397 1.86 -22.94 11.44
C ILE A 397 2.43 -21.54 11.22
N TYR A 398 3.42 -21.16 12.02
CA TYR A 398 4.12 -19.89 11.88
C TYR A 398 5.49 -20.12 11.25
N GLY A 399 5.88 -19.26 10.33
CA GLY A 399 7.22 -19.31 9.75
C GLY A 399 7.63 -18.05 9.02
N GLU A 400 8.87 -18.03 8.57
CA GLU A 400 9.50 -16.87 7.93
C GLU A 400 10.12 -17.23 6.57
N ASN A 401 10.13 -16.27 5.66
CA ASN A 401 10.86 -16.37 4.40
C ASN A 401 11.90 -15.25 4.33
N ASN A 402 13.18 -15.63 4.25
CA ASN A 402 14.32 -14.70 4.31
C ASN A 402 14.98 -14.45 2.94
N ASN A 403 14.48 -15.03 1.85
CA ASN A 403 15.19 -15.05 0.57
C ASN A 403 15.01 -13.78 -0.29
N VAL A 404 13.99 -12.95 -0.04
CA VAL A 404 13.67 -11.78 -0.89
C VAL A 404 13.38 -10.51 -0.08
N ALA A 405 12.76 -10.66 1.10
CA ALA A 405 12.62 -9.70 2.18
C ALA A 405 12.07 -10.47 3.40
N PRO A 406 12.49 -10.18 4.65
CA PRO A 406 11.97 -10.91 5.81
C PRO A 406 10.46 -10.75 5.84
N THR A 407 9.76 -11.89 5.74
CA THR A 407 8.31 -11.96 5.63
C THR A 407 7.82 -13.03 6.60
N SER A 408 6.93 -12.65 7.51
CA SER A 408 6.23 -13.59 8.37
C SER A 408 5.03 -14.17 7.64
N ILE A 409 4.79 -15.45 7.89
CA ILE A 409 3.68 -16.20 7.33
C ILE A 409 3.00 -16.96 8.46
N LEU A 410 1.67 -16.85 8.53
CA LEU A 410 0.84 -17.63 9.43
C LEU A 410 -0.19 -18.39 8.61
N ILE A 411 -0.20 -19.70 8.75
CA ILE A 411 -1.20 -20.59 8.15
C ILE A 411 -2.06 -21.15 9.26
N ILE A 412 -3.38 -21.04 9.08
CA ILE A 412 -4.35 -21.58 10.01
C ILE A 412 -5.24 -22.54 9.26
N SER A 413 -5.18 -23.82 9.60
CA SER A 413 -5.97 -24.86 8.96
C SER A 413 -6.94 -25.51 9.93
N PHE A 414 -8.13 -25.85 9.44
CA PHE A 414 -9.17 -26.50 10.24
C PHE A 414 -10.14 -27.30 9.36
N LYS A 415 -10.83 -28.25 9.98
CA LYS A 415 -11.85 -29.09 9.33
C LYS A 415 -13.22 -28.78 9.93
N LYS A 416 -14.24 -28.63 9.07
CA LYS A 416 -15.65 -28.62 9.47
C LYS A 416 -16.44 -29.55 8.56
N SER A 417 -17.13 -30.52 9.14
CA SER A 417 -17.84 -31.58 8.40
C SER A 417 -16.89 -32.27 7.38
N ASN A 418 -17.26 -32.34 6.09
CA ASN A 418 -16.44 -32.93 5.04
C ASN A 418 -15.57 -31.91 4.27
N LEU A 419 -15.43 -30.69 4.78
CA LEU A 419 -14.69 -29.61 4.12
C LEU A 419 -13.46 -29.21 4.93
N LEU A 420 -12.35 -29.00 4.21
CA LEU A 420 -11.11 -28.45 4.76
C LEU A 420 -10.95 -26.99 4.35
N TYR A 421 -10.52 -26.19 5.32
CA TYR A 421 -10.27 -24.78 5.17
C TYR A 421 -8.83 -24.46 5.56
N TYR A 422 -8.25 -23.48 4.87
CA TYR A 422 -7.06 -22.80 5.38
C TYR A 422 -7.13 -21.30 5.12
N MET A 423 -6.60 -20.55 6.08
CA MET A 423 -6.33 -19.13 6.01
C MET A 423 -4.83 -18.93 5.93
N TRP A 424 -4.39 -18.07 5.02
CA TRP A 424 -2.98 -17.81 4.78
C TRP A 424 -2.73 -16.31 4.92
N PHE A 425 -1.97 -15.91 5.94
CA PHE A 425 -1.54 -14.53 6.22
C PHE A 425 -0.08 -14.34 5.83
N VAL A 426 0.24 -13.28 5.08
CA VAL A 426 1.62 -12.92 4.69
C VAL A 426 1.84 -11.42 4.91
N GLY A 427 2.97 -11.04 5.49
CA GLY A 427 3.33 -9.63 5.70
C GLY A 427 4.69 -9.43 6.36
N ASP A 428 5.02 -8.17 6.67
CA ASP A 428 6.24 -7.81 7.38
C ASP A 428 6.21 -8.35 8.83
N PRO A 429 7.26 -9.01 9.33
CA PRO A 429 7.31 -9.56 10.68
C PRO A 429 6.96 -8.56 11.79
N ALA A 430 7.36 -7.29 11.65
CA ALA A 430 7.10 -6.27 12.67
C ALA A 430 5.60 -5.98 12.87
N ILE A 431 4.77 -6.28 11.87
CA ILE A 431 3.33 -5.96 11.86
C ILE A 431 2.49 -7.14 12.39
N PHE A 432 3.04 -8.35 12.45
CA PHE A 432 2.28 -9.53 12.91
C PHE A 432 1.88 -9.44 14.38
N GLU A 433 2.70 -8.82 15.22
CA GLU A 433 2.36 -8.58 16.63
C GLU A 433 1.19 -7.60 16.75
N ASP A 434 1.24 -6.48 16.03
CA ASP A 434 0.16 -5.48 15.99
C ASP A 434 -1.16 -6.04 15.44
N ALA A 435 -1.07 -6.96 14.47
CA ALA A 435 -2.23 -7.60 13.86
C ALA A 435 -2.70 -8.87 14.57
N SER A 436 -1.99 -9.34 15.60
CA SER A 436 -2.26 -10.63 16.26
C SER A 436 -3.67 -10.70 16.85
N GLU A 437 -4.17 -9.61 17.42
CA GLU A 437 -5.54 -9.52 17.94
C GLU A 437 -6.56 -9.61 16.82
N ASP A 438 -6.35 -8.88 15.71
CA ASP A 438 -7.23 -8.90 14.54
C ASP A 438 -7.26 -10.28 13.87
N ILE A 439 -6.10 -10.93 13.72
CA ILE A 439 -5.96 -12.31 13.22
C ILE A 439 -6.73 -13.28 14.12
N LYS A 440 -6.54 -13.17 15.43
CA LYS A 440 -7.26 -14.02 16.40
C LYS A 440 -8.76 -13.81 16.32
N ILE A 441 -9.22 -12.56 16.21
CA ILE A 441 -10.63 -12.25 16.01
C ILE A 441 -11.12 -12.85 14.69
N MET A 442 -10.33 -12.82 13.61
CA MET A 442 -10.67 -13.47 12.34
C MET A 442 -10.87 -14.98 12.47
N VAL A 443 -9.94 -15.65 13.14
CA VAL A 443 -10.02 -17.09 13.43
C VAL A 443 -11.25 -17.40 14.28
N ASP A 444 -11.44 -16.63 15.35
CA ASP A 444 -12.57 -16.80 16.28
C ASP A 444 -13.92 -16.50 15.63
N SER A 445 -13.91 -15.58 14.67
CA SER A 445 -15.09 -15.20 13.88
C SER A 445 -15.41 -16.19 12.77
N PHE A 446 -14.49 -17.10 12.43
CA PHE A 446 -14.72 -18.19 11.47
C PHE A 446 -15.63 -19.30 12.04
N TYR A 447 -16.63 -18.88 12.81
CA TYR A 447 -17.76 -19.69 13.21
C TYR A 447 -18.73 -19.78 12.04
N ILE A 448 -18.54 -20.78 11.18
CA ILE A 448 -19.55 -21.14 10.18
C ILE A 448 -20.73 -21.70 10.99
N TYR A 449 -21.92 -21.11 10.89
CA TYR A 449 -23.14 -21.67 11.50
C TYR A 449 -23.45 -23.04 10.88
N ASP A 450 -24.08 -23.94 11.65
CA ASP A 450 -24.58 -25.22 11.13
C ASP A 450 -25.83 -25.05 10.26
#